data_AF-A0A838LGU9-F1
#
_entry.id   AF-A0A838LGU9-F1
#
_cell.length_a   1.000
_cell.length_b   1.000
_cell.length_c   1.000
_cell.angle_alpha   90.00
_cell.angle_beta   90.00
_cell.angle_gamma   90.00
#
_symmetry.space_group_name_H-M   'P 1'
#
loop_
_entity.id
_entity.type
_entity.pdbx_description
1 polymer ?
#
loop_
_entity_poly.entity_id
_entity_poly.type
_entity_poly.pdbx_seq_one_letter_code
_entity_poly.pdbx_strand_id
1 'polypeptide(L)'
;MTGAARLPRDLHPVAWWVWALGLCTAASFTTNPLILLMLVGVAALVVSLRRSDQPWGRSFRLYLWLGGVIIAVRVVFWVLFGGWTGGRVLLDLPAVPLPSWVAGITLLGPLYAEALLFALYDGLRLATIVICVGAANSLANPKRLLRSVPPALYEIGTALVVAITVLPQFADSARRVRAAQSLRAGESSRVGRLRRFLVPVLEDALERSLALAAGMDTRGYGRASGATTAQRRVTGTLMLLGLCGICVGTYAVLDGTAPRVLALPMLGIGVAAAVAGLLSAGRRVQRSRYRPDAWRWPELAVLASGVAVGATGWWISRNQVEVAYPALDAFPPVSGAALLLAVLALLGPLATPPPRLVGVTA
;
A
#
# COMPACT_ATOMS: atom_id res chain seq x y z
N MET A 1 -18.57 -15.64 -33.04
CA MET A 1 -17.13 -15.39 -32.79
C MET A 1 -16.74 -16.16 -31.54
N THR A 2 -16.15 -17.34 -31.72
CA THR A 2 -15.75 -18.26 -30.65
C THR A 2 -14.63 -17.63 -29.83
N GLY A 3 -14.98 -17.10 -28.66
CA GLY A 3 -14.05 -16.46 -27.74
C GLY A 3 -12.96 -17.46 -27.33
N ALA A 4 -11.73 -17.22 -27.77
CA ALA A 4 -10.57 -17.98 -27.31
C ALA A 4 -10.55 -17.96 -25.78
N ALA A 5 -10.85 -19.11 -25.16
CA ALA A 5 -10.84 -19.27 -23.71
C ALA A 5 -9.44 -18.85 -23.21
N ARG A 6 -9.37 -17.69 -22.56
CA ARG A 6 -8.09 -17.16 -22.08
C ARG A 6 -7.61 -18.06 -20.95
N LEU A 7 -6.53 -18.78 -21.18
CA LEU A 7 -5.93 -19.67 -20.18
C LEU A 7 -5.75 -18.93 -18.84
N PRO A 8 -6.13 -19.54 -17.71
CA PRO A 8 -5.98 -18.95 -16.39
C PRO A 8 -4.52 -18.55 -16.12
N ARG A 9 -4.30 -17.28 -15.75
CA ARG A 9 -2.97 -16.77 -15.39
C ARG A 9 -3.06 -15.65 -14.37
N ASP A 10 -2.05 -15.59 -13.52
CA ASP A 10 -1.86 -14.48 -12.62
C ASP A 10 -1.15 -13.34 -13.34
N LEU A 11 -1.68 -12.12 -13.20
CA LEU A 11 -1.09 -10.91 -13.78
C LEU A 11 0.21 -10.53 -13.10
N HIS A 12 0.95 -9.60 -13.72
CA HIS A 12 2.14 -9.01 -13.12
C HIS A 12 1.77 -8.22 -11.85
N PRO A 13 2.38 -8.50 -10.68
CA PRO A 13 2.03 -7.88 -9.39
C PRO A 13 2.06 -6.35 -9.39
N VAL A 14 3.03 -5.77 -10.09
CA VAL A 14 3.17 -4.31 -10.21
C VAL A 14 1.94 -3.66 -10.87
N ALA A 15 1.27 -4.33 -11.81
CA ALA A 15 0.08 -3.78 -12.45
C ALA A 15 -1.06 -3.57 -11.43
N TRP A 16 -1.27 -4.54 -10.53
CA TRP A 16 -2.25 -4.42 -9.44
C TRP A 16 -1.89 -3.32 -8.45
N TRP A 17 -0.61 -3.15 -8.14
CA TRP A 17 -0.15 -2.07 -7.28
C TRP A 17 -0.35 -0.70 -7.90
N VAL A 18 0.01 -0.51 -9.18
CA VAL A 18 -0.23 0.76 -9.87
C VAL A 18 -1.73 1.06 -9.96
N TRP A 19 -2.55 0.04 -10.22
CA TRP A 19 -4.01 0.18 -10.19
C TRP A 19 -4.51 0.65 -8.83
N ALA A 20 -4.16 -0.05 -7.75
CA ALA A 20 -4.56 0.32 -6.40
C ALA A 20 -4.03 1.71 -5.98
N LEU A 21 -2.80 2.06 -6.37
CA LEU A 21 -2.25 3.40 -6.13
C LEU A 21 -3.07 4.48 -6.86
N GLY A 22 -3.53 4.21 -8.07
CA GLY A 22 -4.45 5.10 -8.80
C GLY A 22 -5.77 5.33 -8.04
N LEU A 23 -6.35 4.27 -7.48
CA LEU A 23 -7.53 4.38 -6.61
C LEU A 23 -7.22 5.16 -5.33
N CYS A 24 -6.06 4.94 -4.69
CA CYS A 24 -5.62 5.71 -3.53
C CYS A 24 -5.47 7.19 -3.86
N THR A 25 -4.85 7.51 -5.01
CA THR A 25 -4.70 8.90 -5.48
C THR A 25 -6.05 9.55 -5.68
N ALA A 26 -7.01 8.87 -6.32
CA ALA A 26 -8.36 9.39 -6.47
C ALA A 26 -9.06 9.62 -5.11
N ALA A 27 -8.95 8.67 -4.19
CA ALA A 27 -9.51 8.78 -2.84
C ALA A 27 -8.90 9.95 -2.04
N SER A 28 -7.60 10.23 -2.19
CA SER A 28 -6.94 11.36 -1.52
C SER A 28 -7.48 12.74 -1.97
N PHE A 29 -8.00 12.83 -3.19
CA PHE A 29 -8.50 14.08 -3.78
C PHE A 29 -10.03 14.26 -3.68
N THR A 30 -10.71 13.52 -2.80
CA THR A 30 -12.15 13.70 -2.57
C THR A 30 -12.53 13.38 -1.12
N THR A 31 -13.56 14.07 -0.62
CA THR A 31 -14.27 13.70 0.61
C THR A 31 -15.71 13.28 0.32
N ASN A 32 -16.09 13.14 -0.95
CA ASN A 32 -17.43 12.74 -1.34
C ASN A 32 -17.67 11.26 -0.99
N PRO A 33 -18.60 10.95 -0.07
CA PRO A 33 -18.79 9.59 0.42
C PRO A 33 -19.26 8.64 -0.69
N LEU A 34 -20.01 9.12 -1.68
CA LEU A 34 -20.51 8.29 -2.77
C LEU A 34 -19.37 7.83 -3.68
N ILE A 35 -18.43 8.72 -4.01
CA ILE A 35 -17.25 8.38 -4.80
C ILE A 35 -16.36 7.39 -4.04
N LEU A 36 -16.15 7.63 -2.74
CA LEU A 36 -15.35 6.75 -1.89
C LEU A 36 -15.97 5.35 -1.76
N LEU A 37 -17.28 5.26 -1.53
CA LEU A 37 -18.00 3.99 -1.50
C LEU A 37 -17.97 3.28 -2.86
N MET A 38 -18.03 4.03 -3.97
CA MET A 38 -17.91 3.47 -5.31
C MET A 38 -16.51 2.87 -5.54
N LEU A 39 -15.44 3.56 -5.11
CA LEU A 39 -14.08 3.05 -5.12
C LEU A 39 -13.92 1.78 -4.27
N VAL A 40 -14.47 1.77 -3.05
CA VAL A 40 -14.48 0.58 -2.18
C VAL A 40 -15.25 -0.57 -2.84
N GLY A 41 -16.40 -0.29 -3.45
CA GLY A 41 -17.22 -1.27 -4.17
C GLY A 41 -16.47 -1.87 -5.36
N VAL A 42 -15.79 -1.04 -6.16
CA VAL A 42 -14.93 -1.49 -7.26
C VAL A 42 -13.77 -2.34 -6.73
N ALA A 43 -13.09 -1.90 -5.67
CA ALA A 43 -12.01 -2.66 -5.05
C ALA A 43 -12.49 -4.03 -4.56
N ALA A 44 -13.61 -4.08 -3.86
CA ALA A 44 -14.22 -5.32 -3.38
C ALA A 44 -14.64 -6.24 -4.53
N LEU A 45 -15.25 -5.69 -5.58
CA LEU A 45 -15.67 -6.45 -6.76
C LEU A 45 -14.46 -7.04 -7.48
N VAL A 46 -13.43 -6.24 -7.76
CA VAL A 46 -12.21 -6.70 -8.42
C VAL A 46 -11.50 -7.78 -7.59
N VAL A 47 -11.37 -7.59 -6.28
CA VAL A 47 -10.82 -8.62 -5.38
C VAL A 47 -11.66 -9.89 -5.43
N SER A 48 -12.99 -9.79 -5.39
CA SER A 48 -13.86 -10.97 -5.43
C SER A 48 -13.73 -11.78 -6.72
N LEU A 49 -13.57 -11.09 -7.87
CA LEU A 49 -13.48 -11.70 -9.19
C LEU A 49 -12.07 -12.20 -9.55
N ARG A 50 -11.02 -11.57 -9.00
CA ARG A 50 -9.63 -11.74 -9.47
C ARG A 50 -8.67 -12.25 -8.41
N ARG A 51 -9.09 -12.42 -7.15
CA ARG A 51 -8.23 -13.02 -6.12
C ARG A 51 -7.86 -14.46 -6.50
N SER A 52 -6.59 -14.79 -6.31
CA SER A 52 -6.11 -16.18 -6.35
C SER A 52 -6.47 -16.91 -5.06
N ASP A 53 -6.57 -18.24 -5.10
CA ASP A 53 -6.92 -19.10 -3.94
C ASP A 53 -5.80 -19.23 -2.88
N GLN A 54 -4.88 -18.27 -2.84
CA GLN A 54 -3.75 -18.25 -1.93
C GLN A 54 -4.17 -17.67 -0.57
N PRO A 55 -3.48 -18.00 0.54
CA PRO A 55 -3.83 -17.52 1.89
C PRO A 55 -4.01 -16.00 1.99
N TRP A 56 -3.24 -15.24 1.22
CA TRP A 56 -3.29 -13.77 1.13
C TRP A 56 -4.60 -13.24 0.52
N GLY A 57 -5.28 -14.02 -0.34
CA GLY A 57 -6.56 -13.64 -0.94
C GLY A 57 -7.72 -13.54 0.06
N ARG A 58 -7.52 -14.01 1.30
CA ARG A 58 -8.46 -13.83 2.42
C ARG A 58 -8.17 -12.57 3.26
N SER A 59 -7.02 -11.93 3.06
CA SER A 59 -6.60 -10.75 3.84
C SER A 59 -7.47 -9.52 3.61
N PHE A 60 -8.15 -9.41 2.46
CA PHE A 60 -9.03 -8.27 2.15
C PHE A 60 -10.10 -8.01 3.22
N ARG A 61 -10.64 -9.07 3.84
CA ARG A 61 -11.62 -8.93 4.94
C ARG A 61 -11.03 -8.20 6.16
N LEU A 62 -9.75 -8.42 6.45
CA LEU A 62 -9.05 -7.71 7.53
C LEU A 62 -8.90 -6.21 7.22
N TYR A 63 -8.65 -5.87 5.95
CA TYR A 63 -8.55 -4.47 5.53
C TYR A 63 -9.92 -3.75 5.54
N LEU A 64 -11.00 -4.44 5.18
CA LEU A 64 -12.36 -3.90 5.34
C LEU A 64 -12.70 -3.66 6.82
N TRP A 65 -12.38 -4.64 7.68
CA TRP A 65 -12.56 -4.49 9.13
C TRP A 65 -11.73 -3.33 9.69
N LEU A 66 -10.46 -3.23 9.30
CA LEU A 66 -9.59 -2.12 9.68
C LEU A 66 -10.13 -0.77 9.19
N GLY A 67 -10.68 -0.70 7.98
CA GLY A 67 -11.37 0.48 7.47
C GLY A 67 -12.57 0.89 8.34
N GLY A 68 -13.39 -0.08 8.75
CA GLY A 68 -14.48 0.15 9.71
C GLY A 68 -13.99 0.66 11.06
N VAL A 69 -12.90 0.10 11.59
CA VAL A 69 -12.27 0.57 12.83
C VAL A 69 -11.76 2.00 12.69
N ILE A 70 -11.13 2.37 11.57
CA ILE A 70 -10.66 3.73 11.30
C ILE A 70 -11.81 4.73 11.36
N ILE A 71 -12.94 4.40 10.71
CA ILE A 71 -14.15 5.26 10.72
C ILE A 71 -14.67 5.38 12.15
N ALA A 72 -14.84 4.26 12.86
CA ALA A 72 -15.35 4.25 14.23
C ALA A 72 -14.48 5.08 15.18
N VAL A 73 -13.16 4.86 15.15
CA VAL A 73 -12.21 5.63 15.94
C VAL A 73 -12.32 7.12 15.59
N ARG A 74 -12.35 7.48 14.31
CA ARG A 74 -12.40 8.90 13.91
C ARG A 74 -13.69 9.59 14.37
N VAL A 75 -14.83 8.90 14.27
CA VAL A 75 -16.11 9.38 14.80
C VAL A 75 -16.05 9.54 16.32
N VAL A 76 -15.55 8.53 17.04
CA VAL A 76 -15.42 8.59 18.50
C VAL A 76 -14.52 9.74 18.94
N PHE A 77 -13.37 9.94 18.29
CA PHE A 77 -12.48 11.07 18.59
C PHE A 77 -13.17 12.41 18.38
N TRP A 78 -13.93 12.58 17.29
CA TRP A 78 -14.70 13.80 17.04
C TRP A 78 -15.81 14.03 18.09
N VAL A 79 -16.50 12.97 18.50
CA VAL A 79 -17.53 13.04 19.57
C VAL A 79 -16.90 13.41 20.92
N LEU A 80 -15.70 12.90 21.24
CA LEU A 80 -15.03 13.12 22.52
C LEU A 80 -14.35 14.49 22.63
N PHE A 81 -13.67 14.92 21.58
CA PHE A 81 -12.85 16.15 21.62
C PHE A 81 -13.57 17.38 21.06
N GLY A 82 -14.68 17.19 20.35
CA GLY A 82 -15.44 18.30 19.75
C GLY A 82 -14.59 19.16 18.82
N GLY A 83 -14.88 20.46 18.78
CA GLY A 83 -14.13 21.45 17.98
C GLY A 83 -14.86 21.96 16.73
N TRP A 84 -16.14 21.62 16.57
CA TRP A 84 -17.01 22.18 15.54
C TRP A 84 -17.94 23.22 16.16
N THR A 85 -18.13 24.34 15.48
CA THR A 85 -19.08 25.38 15.87
C THR A 85 -20.03 25.69 14.72
N GLY A 86 -21.34 25.59 14.98
CA GLY A 86 -22.39 25.88 13.99
C GLY A 86 -22.98 24.64 13.31
N GLY A 87 -24.25 24.75 12.91
CA GLY A 87 -25.02 23.67 12.31
C GLY A 87 -26.13 23.15 13.22
N ARG A 88 -26.72 22.00 12.86
CA ARG A 88 -27.84 21.39 13.59
C ARG A 88 -27.32 20.53 14.75
N VAL A 89 -27.68 20.89 15.98
CA VAL A 89 -27.38 20.08 17.18
C VAL A 89 -28.22 18.80 17.16
N LEU A 90 -27.57 17.64 17.25
CA LEU A 90 -28.22 16.33 17.39
C LEU A 90 -28.35 15.92 18.85
N LEU A 91 -27.26 16.05 19.61
CA LEU A 91 -27.19 15.64 21.01
C LEU A 91 -26.43 16.71 21.80
N ASP A 92 -27.01 17.17 22.89
CA ASP A 92 -26.34 18.08 23.81
C ASP A 92 -25.66 17.26 24.92
N LEU A 93 -24.35 17.06 24.79
CA LEU A 93 -23.56 16.30 25.77
C LEU A 93 -22.98 17.25 26.81
N PRO A 94 -22.91 16.84 28.10
CA PRO A 94 -22.34 17.68 29.15
C PRO A 94 -20.86 17.93 28.88
N ALA A 95 -20.49 19.20 28.73
CA ALA A 95 -19.11 19.60 28.54
C ALA A 95 -18.33 19.46 29.85
N VAL A 96 -17.20 18.76 29.81
CA VAL A 96 -16.26 18.65 30.92
C VAL A 96 -15.07 19.58 30.63
N PRO A 97 -14.91 20.68 31.40
CA PRO A 97 -13.78 21.58 31.20
C PRO A 97 -12.48 20.85 31.55
N LEU A 98 -11.53 20.85 30.62
CA LEU A 98 -10.18 20.35 30.87
C LEU A 98 -9.39 21.37 31.72
N PRO A 99 -8.37 20.93 32.49
CA PRO A 99 -7.61 21.84 33.34
C PRO A 99 -6.87 22.90 32.50
N SER A 100 -6.50 24.04 33.12
CA SER A 100 -5.98 25.24 32.44
C SER A 100 -4.71 25.05 31.59
N TRP A 101 -3.95 23.98 31.79
CA TRP A 101 -2.83 23.57 30.95
C TRP A 101 -3.21 23.04 29.55
N VAL A 102 -4.49 22.71 29.31
CA VAL A 102 -5.07 22.30 28.02
C VAL A 102 -6.17 23.31 27.66
N ALA A 103 -5.83 24.60 27.72
CA ALA A 103 -6.73 25.67 27.32
C ALA A 103 -7.01 25.58 25.81
N GLY A 104 -8.24 25.23 25.43
CA GLY A 104 -8.69 25.19 24.03
C GLY A 104 -9.33 23.89 23.56
N ILE A 105 -9.32 22.84 24.39
CA ILE A 105 -10.02 21.58 24.11
C ILE A 105 -11.07 21.38 25.20
N THR A 106 -12.34 21.23 24.82
CA THR A 106 -13.40 20.80 25.74
C THR A 106 -13.63 19.32 25.55
N LEU A 107 -13.62 18.55 26.63
CA LEU A 107 -14.00 17.15 26.55
C LEU A 107 -15.54 17.10 26.51
N LEU A 108 -16.11 16.52 25.47
CA LEU A 108 -17.54 16.53 25.17
C LEU A 108 -18.10 17.96 24.94
N GLY A 109 -19.35 18.03 24.48
CA GLY A 109 -20.06 19.26 24.13
C GLY A 109 -21.21 18.97 23.14
N PRO A 110 -21.92 20.00 22.65
CA PRO A 110 -23.00 19.80 21.68
C PRO A 110 -22.48 19.11 20.42
N LEU A 111 -23.07 17.97 20.09
CA LEU A 111 -22.75 17.17 18.91
C LEU A 111 -23.56 17.69 17.72
N TYR A 112 -22.86 18.34 16.79
CA TYR A 112 -23.44 18.83 15.54
C TYR A 112 -23.53 17.72 14.48
N ALA A 113 -24.57 17.78 13.64
CA ALA A 113 -24.75 16.85 12.51
C ALA A 113 -23.55 16.90 11.56
N GLU A 114 -23.10 18.11 11.29
CA GLU A 114 -22.03 18.46 10.36
C GLU A 114 -20.69 17.96 10.87
N ALA A 115 -20.43 18.03 12.19
CA ALA A 115 -19.24 17.46 12.81
C ALA A 115 -19.18 15.94 12.62
N LEU A 116 -20.32 15.25 12.79
CA LEU A 116 -20.41 13.81 12.60
C LEU A 116 -20.21 13.42 11.13
N LEU A 117 -20.84 14.16 10.20
CA LEU A 117 -20.66 13.95 8.77
C LEU A 117 -19.22 14.22 8.32
N PHE A 118 -18.59 15.28 8.83
CA PHE A 118 -17.19 15.57 8.58
C PHE A 118 -16.29 14.42 9.04
N ALA A 119 -16.46 13.95 10.28
CA ALA A 119 -15.72 12.83 10.84
C ALA A 119 -15.91 11.54 10.02
N LEU A 120 -17.15 11.29 9.59
CA LEU A 120 -17.52 10.13 8.77
C LEU A 120 -16.89 10.20 7.38
N TYR A 121 -16.98 11.34 6.69
CA TYR A 121 -16.46 11.51 5.32
C TYR A 121 -14.93 11.44 5.30
N ASP A 122 -14.29 12.07 6.27
CA ASP A 122 -12.84 12.05 6.42
C ASP A 122 -12.32 10.68 6.90
N GLY A 123 -13.09 10.00 7.74
CA GLY A 123 -12.83 8.61 8.15
C GLY A 123 -12.96 7.65 6.98
N LEU A 124 -13.99 7.81 6.17
CA LEU A 124 -14.23 7.03 4.96
C LEU A 124 -13.12 7.24 3.92
N ARG A 125 -12.59 8.46 3.80
CA ARG A 125 -11.44 8.76 2.94
C ARG A 125 -10.22 7.92 3.34
N LEU A 126 -9.82 7.96 4.61
CA LEU A 126 -8.71 7.15 5.10
C LEU A 126 -8.97 5.64 4.98
N ALA A 127 -10.18 5.20 5.33
CA ALA A 127 -10.58 3.81 5.21
C ALA A 127 -10.48 3.33 3.76
N THR A 128 -10.93 4.13 2.79
CA THR A 128 -10.84 3.82 1.36
C THR A 128 -9.40 3.63 0.92
N ILE A 129 -8.47 4.51 1.32
CA ILE A 129 -7.05 4.38 1.02
C ILE A 129 -6.49 3.05 1.57
N VAL A 130 -6.80 2.72 2.82
CA VAL A 130 -6.37 1.47 3.46
C VAL A 130 -6.96 0.24 2.76
N ILE A 131 -8.24 0.29 2.36
CA ILE A 131 -8.91 -0.78 1.64
C ILE A 131 -8.30 -0.97 0.24
N CYS A 132 -7.96 0.10 -0.48
CA CYS A 132 -7.29 0.04 -1.78
C CYS A 132 -5.90 -0.62 -1.67
N VAL A 133 -5.12 -0.29 -0.63
CA VAL A 133 -3.85 -0.98 -0.33
C VAL A 133 -4.11 -2.46 -0.02
N GLY A 134 -5.16 -2.76 0.74
CA GLY A 134 -5.59 -4.13 1.01
C GLY A 134 -5.98 -4.92 -0.25
N ALA A 135 -6.60 -4.26 -1.22
CA ALA A 135 -6.91 -4.85 -2.53
C ALA A 135 -5.62 -5.21 -3.28
N ALA A 136 -4.64 -4.31 -3.33
CA ALA A 136 -3.33 -4.60 -3.92
C ALA A 136 -2.69 -5.84 -3.29
N ASN A 137 -2.65 -5.90 -1.95
CA ASN A 137 -2.03 -7.01 -1.23
C ASN A 137 -2.77 -8.35 -1.40
N SER A 138 -4.08 -8.30 -1.66
CA SER A 138 -4.90 -9.48 -1.90
C SER A 138 -4.81 -10.00 -3.34
N LEU A 139 -4.53 -9.10 -4.30
CA LEU A 139 -4.43 -9.41 -5.73
C LEU A 139 -3.00 -9.72 -6.18
N ALA A 140 -1.99 -9.11 -5.55
CA ALA A 140 -0.59 -9.25 -5.89
C ALA A 140 0.11 -10.27 -4.98
N ASN A 141 0.79 -11.26 -5.55
CA ASN A 141 1.61 -12.20 -4.78
C ASN A 141 2.90 -11.49 -4.29
N PRO A 142 3.15 -11.37 -2.96
CA PRO A 142 4.31 -10.65 -2.43
C PRO A 142 5.65 -11.23 -2.88
N LYS A 143 5.77 -12.57 -2.98
CA LYS A 143 6.99 -13.23 -3.45
C LYS A 143 7.28 -12.91 -4.91
N ARG A 144 6.23 -12.82 -5.75
CA ARG A 144 6.38 -12.43 -7.17
C ARG A 144 6.71 -10.94 -7.30
N LEU A 145 6.14 -10.08 -6.47
CA LEU A 145 6.48 -8.66 -6.42
C LEU A 145 7.97 -8.46 -6.13
N LEU A 146 8.53 -9.20 -5.17
CA LEU A 146 9.95 -9.17 -4.85
C LEU A 146 10.85 -9.64 -5.98
N ARG A 147 10.40 -10.61 -6.79
CA ARG A 147 11.13 -11.03 -8.00
C ARG A 147 11.12 -9.97 -9.10
N SER A 148 10.08 -9.13 -9.14
CA SER A 148 9.95 -8.02 -10.09
C SER A 148 10.72 -6.76 -9.68
N VAL A 149 11.37 -6.76 -8.51
CA VAL A 149 12.22 -5.66 -8.06
C VAL A 149 13.36 -5.42 -9.07
N PRO A 150 13.65 -4.16 -9.44
CA PRO A 150 14.72 -3.83 -10.37
C PRO A 150 16.06 -4.46 -9.95
N PRO A 151 16.90 -4.91 -10.88
CA PRO A 151 18.18 -5.53 -10.52
C PRO A 151 19.11 -4.54 -9.79
N ALA A 152 18.88 -3.24 -9.93
CA ALA A 152 19.51 -2.20 -9.15
C ALA A 152 19.45 -2.41 -7.63
N LEU A 153 18.36 -3.02 -7.15
CA LEU A 153 18.11 -3.27 -5.75
C LEU A 153 18.42 -4.73 -5.40
N TYR A 154 19.33 -5.40 -6.14
CA TYR A 154 19.63 -6.82 -5.95
C TYR A 154 20.03 -7.13 -4.51
N GLU A 155 20.92 -6.34 -3.90
CA GLU A 155 21.37 -6.55 -2.52
C GLU A 155 20.23 -6.42 -1.49
N ILE A 156 19.36 -5.42 -1.68
CA ILE A 156 18.17 -5.23 -0.84
C ILE A 156 17.15 -6.35 -1.08
N GLY A 157 16.98 -6.74 -2.34
CA GLY A 157 16.08 -7.80 -2.77
C GLY A 157 16.48 -9.17 -2.24
N THR A 158 17.78 -9.52 -2.27
CA THR A 158 18.28 -10.77 -1.69
C THR A 158 18.09 -10.78 -0.18
N ALA A 159 18.42 -9.68 0.52
CA ALA A 159 18.20 -9.56 1.96
C ALA A 159 16.72 -9.75 2.32
N LEU A 160 15.81 -9.12 1.58
CA LEU A 160 14.36 -9.23 1.82
C LEU A 160 13.81 -10.63 1.50
N VAL A 161 14.26 -11.25 0.41
CA VAL A 161 13.89 -12.62 0.06
C VAL A 161 14.39 -13.60 1.11
N VAL A 162 15.61 -13.43 1.60
CA VAL A 162 16.16 -14.22 2.72
C VAL A 162 15.29 -14.02 3.96
N ALA A 163 15.06 -12.77 4.39
CA ALA A 163 14.25 -12.47 5.57
C ALA A 163 12.86 -13.14 5.52
N ILE A 164 12.16 -13.05 4.38
CA ILE A 164 10.83 -13.65 4.19
C ILE A 164 10.88 -15.18 4.17
N THR A 165 11.97 -15.77 3.69
CA THR A 165 12.15 -17.22 3.64
C THR A 165 12.49 -17.80 5.02
N VAL A 166 13.23 -17.05 5.84
CA VAL A 166 13.62 -17.47 7.19
C VAL A 166 12.52 -17.17 8.23
N LEU A 167 11.63 -16.21 7.98
CA LEU A 167 10.49 -15.89 8.86
C LEU A 167 9.68 -17.10 9.35
N PRO A 168 9.21 -18.04 8.49
CA PRO A 168 8.49 -19.22 8.97
C PRO A 168 9.37 -20.11 9.86
N GLN A 169 10.67 -20.20 9.57
CA GLN A 169 11.61 -20.97 10.38
C GLN A 169 11.73 -20.39 11.80
N PHE A 170 11.81 -19.06 11.92
CA PHE A 170 11.80 -18.38 13.22
C PHE A 170 10.49 -18.58 13.98
N ALA A 171 9.36 -18.58 13.28
CA ALA A 171 8.06 -18.86 13.91
C ALA A 171 8.02 -20.29 14.47
N ASP A 172 8.55 -21.27 13.75
CA ASP A 172 8.63 -22.64 14.21
C ASP A 172 9.63 -22.80 15.38
N SER A 173 10.78 -22.14 15.32
CA SER A 173 11.74 -22.12 16.43
C SER A 173 11.13 -21.50 17.69
N ALA A 174 10.44 -20.37 17.56
CA ALA A 174 9.70 -19.75 18.66
C ALA A 174 8.63 -20.68 19.24
N ARG A 175 7.86 -21.39 18.40
CA ARG A 175 6.87 -22.37 18.84
C ARG A 175 7.51 -23.53 19.58
N ARG A 176 8.63 -24.07 19.08
CA ARG A 176 9.39 -25.15 19.74
C ARG A 176 9.92 -24.72 21.11
N VAL A 177 10.52 -23.53 21.21
CA VAL A 177 11.03 -22.99 22.48
C VAL A 177 9.88 -22.76 23.47
N ARG A 178 8.75 -22.22 23.01
CA ARG A 178 7.56 -22.03 23.86
C ARG A 178 7.02 -23.37 24.40
N ALA A 179 6.96 -24.41 23.57
CA ALA A 179 6.54 -25.74 23.99
C ALA A 179 7.50 -26.38 25.01
N ALA A 180 8.81 -26.26 24.78
CA ALA A 180 9.83 -26.76 25.71
C ALA A 180 9.76 -26.02 27.07
N GLN A 181 9.46 -24.72 27.07
CA GLN A 181 9.30 -23.95 28.30
C GLN A 181 8.03 -24.30 29.07
N SER A 182 6.91 -24.60 28.39
CA SER A 182 5.69 -25.03 29.09
C SER A 182 5.88 -26.33 29.87
N LEU A 183 6.83 -27.18 29.45
CA LEU A 183 7.20 -28.41 30.18
C LEU A 183 8.15 -28.16 31.36
N ARG A 184 8.76 -26.97 31.47
CA ARG A 184 9.76 -26.62 32.49
C ARG A 184 9.21 -25.64 33.54
N ALA A 185 7.96 -25.83 33.95
CA ALA A 185 7.28 -24.95 34.90
C ALA A 185 8.07 -24.80 36.21
N GLY A 186 8.61 -23.60 36.44
CA GLY A 186 9.25 -23.19 37.69
C GLY A 186 9.11 -21.67 37.85
N GLU A 187 8.96 -21.21 39.09
CA GLU A 187 8.74 -19.81 39.43
C GLU A 187 9.84 -18.92 38.84
N SER A 188 9.47 -18.11 37.84
CA SER A 188 10.39 -17.13 37.30
C SER A 188 9.70 -15.80 37.12
N SER A 189 10.37 -14.76 37.62
CA SER A 189 10.11 -13.37 37.28
C SER A 189 9.87 -13.18 35.79
N ARG A 190 9.00 -12.22 35.45
CA ARG A 190 8.59 -11.88 34.07
C ARG A 190 9.81 -11.68 33.15
N VAL A 191 10.90 -11.13 33.69
CA VAL A 191 12.17 -10.90 32.96
C VAL A 191 12.92 -12.22 32.70
N GLY A 192 13.01 -13.12 33.69
CA GLY A 192 13.68 -14.41 33.54
C GLY A 192 12.96 -15.33 32.54
N ARG A 193 11.62 -15.24 32.48
CA ARG A 193 10.81 -15.93 31.47
C ARG A 193 11.11 -15.43 30.06
N LEU A 194 11.19 -14.11 29.87
CA LEU A 194 11.50 -13.51 28.58
C LEU A 194 12.92 -13.87 28.11
N ARG A 195 13.93 -13.77 28.98
CA ARG A 195 15.31 -14.14 28.64
C ARG A 195 15.43 -15.60 28.23
N ARG A 196 14.80 -16.53 28.96
CA ARG A 196 14.80 -17.96 28.62
C ARG A 196 14.16 -18.25 27.26
N PHE A 197 13.28 -17.36 26.77
CA PHE A 197 12.61 -17.51 25.48
C PHE A 197 13.44 -16.88 24.36
N LEU A 198 13.92 -15.65 24.56
CA LEU A 198 14.65 -14.92 23.54
C LEU A 198 16.03 -15.50 23.27
N VAL A 199 16.79 -15.90 24.30
CA VAL A 199 18.17 -16.38 24.12
C VAL A 199 18.24 -17.59 23.17
N PRO A 200 17.46 -18.68 23.37
CA PRO A 200 17.50 -19.82 22.46
C PRO A 200 17.01 -19.51 21.04
N VAL A 201 16.03 -18.60 20.90
CA VAL A 201 15.53 -18.18 19.59
C VAL A 201 16.59 -17.37 18.84
N LEU A 202 17.31 -16.48 19.52
CA LEU A 202 18.40 -15.70 18.94
C LEU A 202 19.60 -16.59 18.59
N GLU A 203 19.91 -17.58 19.42
CA GLU A 203 20.98 -18.54 19.17
C GLU A 203 20.70 -19.39 17.91
N ASP A 204 19.52 -20.00 17.81
CA ASP A 204 19.09 -20.73 16.59
C ASP A 204 19.04 -19.80 15.37
N ALA A 205 18.72 -18.51 15.55
CA ALA A 205 18.74 -17.55 14.47
C ALA A 205 20.15 -17.20 13.97
N LEU A 206 21.10 -17.03 14.89
CA LEU A 206 22.50 -16.78 14.55
C LEU A 206 23.13 -17.97 13.85
N GLU A 207 22.90 -19.19 14.35
CA GLU A 207 23.41 -20.42 13.73
C GLU A 207 22.87 -20.60 12.29
N ARG A 208 21.57 -20.38 12.07
CA ARG A 208 20.97 -20.39 10.73
C ARG A 208 21.53 -19.31 9.82
N SER A 209 21.74 -18.11 10.34
CA SER A 209 22.33 -17.00 9.57
C SER A 209 23.75 -17.34 9.13
N LEU A 210 24.57 -17.93 10.00
CA LEU A 210 25.93 -18.39 9.69
C LEU A 210 25.92 -19.51 8.64
N ALA A 211 25.06 -20.51 8.79
CA ALA A 211 24.91 -21.59 7.83
C ALA A 211 24.47 -21.09 6.44
N LEU A 212 23.53 -20.14 6.40
CA LEU A 212 23.10 -19.51 5.16
C LEU A 212 24.22 -18.70 4.51
N ALA A 213 24.97 -17.92 5.29
CA ALA A 213 26.11 -17.15 4.80
C ALA A 213 27.18 -18.06 4.18
N ALA A 214 27.57 -19.15 4.86
CA ALA A 214 28.51 -20.13 4.31
C ALA A 214 27.98 -20.78 3.01
N GLY A 215 26.69 -21.10 2.95
CA GLY A 215 26.03 -21.61 1.75
C GLY A 215 25.89 -20.60 0.61
N MET A 216 25.94 -19.30 0.91
CA MET A 216 25.95 -18.22 -0.08
C MET A 216 27.36 -18.00 -0.63
N ASP A 217 28.39 -18.01 0.22
CA ASP A 217 29.79 -17.84 -0.16
C ASP A 217 30.26 -18.98 -1.10
N THR A 218 29.91 -20.22 -0.79
CA THR A 218 30.22 -21.40 -1.64
C THR A 218 29.60 -21.30 -3.03
N ARG A 219 28.42 -20.67 -3.16
CA ARG A 219 27.73 -20.41 -4.43
C ARG A 219 28.23 -19.14 -5.13
N GLY A 220 29.20 -18.43 -4.55
CA GLY A 220 29.80 -17.22 -5.11
C GLY A 220 28.96 -15.95 -4.96
N TYR A 221 28.00 -15.91 -4.03
CA TYR A 221 27.33 -14.67 -3.66
C TYR A 221 28.34 -13.66 -3.09
N GLY A 222 28.10 -12.36 -3.29
CA GLY A 222 28.96 -11.30 -2.75
C GLY A 222 30.20 -10.95 -3.59
N ARG A 223 30.56 -11.72 -4.62
CA ARG A 223 31.59 -11.29 -5.58
C ARG A 223 31.08 -10.09 -6.36
N ALA A 224 31.70 -8.93 -6.16
CA ALA A 224 31.37 -7.72 -6.87
C ALA A 224 31.48 -7.97 -8.37
N SER A 225 30.35 -7.88 -9.09
CA SER A 225 30.36 -7.74 -10.55
C SER A 225 31.29 -6.57 -10.87
N GLY A 226 32.31 -6.78 -11.73
CA GLY A 226 33.46 -5.89 -11.97
C GLY A 226 33.15 -4.46 -12.46
N ALA A 227 32.37 -3.70 -11.70
CA ALA A 227 31.96 -2.34 -11.99
C ALA A 227 33.05 -1.36 -11.55
N THR A 228 33.49 -0.52 -12.48
CA THR A 228 34.50 0.51 -12.22
C THR A 228 33.99 1.54 -11.22
N THR A 229 34.91 2.18 -10.49
CA THR A 229 34.58 3.23 -9.50
C THR A 229 33.76 4.37 -10.13
N ALA A 230 34.05 4.72 -11.38
CA ALA A 230 33.31 5.73 -12.14
C ALA A 230 31.83 5.33 -12.35
N GLN A 231 31.57 4.08 -12.75
CA GLN A 231 30.21 3.57 -12.90
C GLN A 231 29.45 3.59 -11.58
N ARG A 232 30.10 3.22 -10.46
CA ARG A 232 29.49 3.28 -9.12
C ARG A 232 29.06 4.71 -8.77
N ARG A 233 29.94 5.70 -8.99
CA ARG A 233 29.64 7.12 -8.75
C ARG A 233 28.50 7.62 -9.61
N VAL A 234 28.52 7.37 -10.92
CA VAL A 234 27.45 7.81 -11.85
C VAL A 234 26.08 7.25 -11.45
N THR A 235 26.03 6.01 -10.99
CA THR A 235 24.76 5.40 -10.58
C THR A 235 24.29 5.93 -9.24
N GLY A 236 25.20 6.13 -8.28
CA GLY A 236 24.88 6.80 -7.03
C GLY A 236 24.36 8.22 -7.25
N THR A 237 25.01 9.00 -8.11
CA THR A 237 24.57 10.37 -8.42
C THR A 237 23.22 10.37 -9.15
N LEU A 238 23.01 9.51 -10.14
CA LEU A 238 21.72 9.38 -10.83
C LEU A 238 20.58 8.98 -9.86
N MET A 239 20.83 8.05 -8.94
CA MET A 239 19.84 7.65 -7.94
C MET A 239 19.52 8.78 -6.96
N LEU A 240 20.54 9.49 -6.46
CA LEU A 240 20.36 10.63 -5.55
C LEU A 240 19.65 11.79 -6.25
N LEU A 241 20.06 12.15 -7.47
CA LEU A 241 19.39 13.19 -8.27
C LEU A 241 17.96 12.79 -8.61
N GLY A 242 17.73 11.52 -8.96
CA GLY A 242 16.39 11.00 -9.21
C GLY A 242 15.50 11.09 -7.96
N LEU A 243 16.01 10.68 -6.80
CA LEU A 243 15.29 10.78 -5.53
C LEU A 243 14.97 12.23 -5.18
N CYS A 244 15.97 13.12 -5.19
CA CYS A 244 15.78 14.54 -4.90
C CYS A 244 14.81 15.19 -5.90
N GLY A 245 14.96 14.90 -7.20
CA GLY A 245 14.08 15.42 -8.25
C GLY A 245 12.64 14.94 -8.11
N ILE A 246 12.42 13.68 -7.73
CA ILE A 246 11.08 13.15 -7.45
C ILE A 246 10.49 13.81 -6.21
N CYS A 247 11.25 13.95 -5.11
CA CYS A 247 10.77 14.60 -3.89
C CYS A 247 10.37 16.06 -4.14
N VAL A 248 11.26 16.85 -4.75
CA VAL A 248 10.99 18.26 -5.03
C VAL A 248 9.89 18.41 -6.10
N GLY A 249 9.91 17.59 -7.15
CA GLY A 249 8.86 17.58 -8.16
C GLY A 249 7.48 17.23 -7.59
N THR A 250 7.40 16.25 -6.69
CA THR A 250 6.15 15.88 -6.03
C THR A 250 5.66 17.00 -5.12
N TYR A 251 6.55 17.60 -4.34
CA TYR A 251 6.24 18.78 -3.52
C TYR A 251 5.71 19.92 -4.40
N ALA A 252 6.40 20.27 -5.48
CA ALA A 252 6.01 21.36 -6.37
C ALA A 252 4.68 21.11 -7.11
N VAL A 253 4.31 19.85 -7.37
CA VAL A 253 3.01 19.51 -7.98
C VAL A 253 1.87 19.62 -6.96
N LEU A 254 2.14 19.31 -5.70
CA LEU A 254 1.16 19.39 -4.61
C LEU A 254 1.02 20.81 -4.06
N ASP A 255 2.09 21.60 -4.09
CA ASP A 255 2.10 23.00 -3.68
C ASP A 255 1.33 23.86 -4.70
N GLY A 256 0.31 24.58 -4.23
CA GLY A 256 -0.50 25.47 -5.05
C GLY A 256 0.20 26.76 -5.46
N THR A 257 1.33 27.08 -4.82
CA THR A 257 2.09 28.33 -5.03
C THR A 257 3.20 28.20 -6.07
N ALA A 258 3.61 26.97 -6.40
CA ALA A 258 4.70 26.72 -7.34
C ALA A 258 4.27 26.89 -8.81
N PRO A 259 5.10 27.50 -9.68
CA PRO A 259 4.82 27.57 -11.11
C PRO A 259 4.73 26.16 -11.72
N ARG A 260 3.56 25.80 -12.25
CA ARG A 260 3.31 24.47 -12.86
C ARG A 260 4.26 24.16 -14.02
N VAL A 261 4.69 25.21 -14.72
CA VAL A 261 5.64 25.14 -15.84
C VAL A 261 6.99 24.57 -15.40
N LEU A 262 7.37 24.71 -14.12
CA LEU A 262 8.60 24.15 -13.56
C LEU A 262 8.37 22.83 -12.80
N ALA A 263 7.21 22.67 -12.15
CA ALA A 263 6.89 21.49 -11.35
C ALA A 263 6.86 20.19 -12.16
N LEU A 264 6.18 20.17 -13.32
CA LEU A 264 6.05 19.00 -14.18
C LEU A 264 7.39 18.56 -14.83
N PRO A 265 8.18 19.46 -15.45
CA PRO A 265 9.48 19.07 -15.98
C PRO A 265 10.44 18.61 -14.89
N MET A 266 10.43 19.24 -13.71
CA MET A 266 11.32 18.82 -12.63
C MET A 266 11.00 17.41 -12.12
N LEU A 267 9.71 17.09 -11.97
CA LEU A 267 9.28 15.72 -11.66
C LEU A 267 9.69 14.75 -12.79
N GLY A 268 9.48 15.15 -14.05
CA GLY A 268 9.87 14.36 -15.22
C GLY A 268 11.37 14.06 -15.28
N ILE A 269 12.21 15.07 -15.02
CA ILE A 269 13.68 14.93 -14.94
C ILE A 269 14.06 14.02 -13.78
N GLY A 270 13.44 14.18 -12.60
CA GLY A 270 13.66 13.30 -11.45
C GLY A 270 13.33 11.83 -11.76
N VAL A 271 12.17 11.58 -12.37
CA VAL A 271 11.76 10.23 -12.80
C VAL A 271 12.73 9.68 -13.84
N ALA A 272 13.12 10.47 -14.84
CA ALA A 272 14.07 10.06 -15.86
C ALA A 272 15.45 9.71 -15.28
N ALA A 273 15.96 10.54 -14.36
CA ALA A 273 17.21 10.28 -13.65
C ALA A 273 17.14 9.01 -12.78
N ALA A 274 16.02 8.79 -12.08
CA ALA A 274 15.79 7.57 -11.30
C ALA A 274 15.75 6.33 -12.20
N VAL A 275 15.04 6.38 -13.34
CA VAL A 275 14.98 5.28 -14.32
C VAL A 275 16.36 5.02 -14.91
N ALA A 276 17.10 6.05 -15.31
CA ALA A 276 18.46 5.92 -15.81
C ALA A 276 19.41 5.29 -14.76
N GLY A 277 19.30 5.72 -13.50
CA GLY A 277 20.02 5.13 -12.37
C GLY A 277 19.69 3.64 -12.18
N LEU A 278 18.41 3.29 -12.22
CA LEU A 278 17.94 1.90 -12.11
C LEU A 278 18.41 1.02 -13.29
N LEU A 279 18.38 1.54 -14.52
CA LEU A 279 18.85 0.81 -15.71
C LEU A 279 20.37 0.63 -15.69
N SER A 280 21.12 1.67 -15.32
CA SER A 280 22.59 1.63 -15.15
C SER A 280 23.01 0.64 -14.06
N ALA A 281 22.28 0.60 -12.95
CA ALA A 281 22.49 -0.39 -11.90
C ALA A 281 22.08 -1.80 -12.37
N GLY A 282 21.01 -1.92 -13.15
CA GLY A 282 20.45 -3.18 -13.63
C GLY A 282 21.37 -3.95 -14.59
N ARG A 283 22.13 -3.23 -15.43
CA ARG A 283 23.13 -3.82 -16.35
C ARG A 283 24.27 -4.58 -15.66
N ARG A 284 24.40 -4.46 -14.34
CA ARG A 284 25.49 -5.05 -13.53
C ARG A 284 25.18 -6.47 -13.08
N VAL A 285 23.90 -6.83 -13.00
CA VAL A 285 23.46 -8.09 -12.40
C VAL A 285 23.29 -9.14 -13.51
N GLN A 286 24.32 -9.97 -13.70
CA GLN A 286 24.21 -11.14 -14.55
C GLN A 286 23.32 -12.19 -13.86
N ARG A 287 22.16 -12.48 -14.45
CA ARG A 287 21.27 -13.56 -13.99
C ARG A 287 21.47 -14.77 -14.90
N SER A 288 21.85 -15.92 -14.32
CA SER A 288 22.12 -17.15 -15.08
C SER A 288 20.85 -17.80 -15.64
N ARG A 289 19.71 -17.75 -14.92
CA ARG A 289 18.38 -18.16 -15.40
C ARG A 289 17.28 -17.36 -14.71
N TYR A 290 16.84 -16.26 -15.32
CA TYR A 290 15.62 -15.55 -14.92
C TYR A 290 14.66 -15.51 -16.11
N ARG A 291 13.46 -16.07 -15.93
CA ARG A 291 12.35 -15.89 -16.88
C ARG A 291 11.46 -14.76 -16.34
N PRO A 292 11.58 -13.53 -16.87
CA PRO A 292 10.70 -12.44 -16.46
C PRO A 292 9.25 -12.76 -16.79
N ASP A 293 8.34 -12.33 -15.92
CA ASP A 293 6.92 -12.28 -16.26
C ASP A 293 6.73 -11.26 -17.39
N ALA A 294 6.26 -11.74 -18.54
CA ALA A 294 6.09 -10.88 -19.71
C ALA A 294 4.93 -9.90 -19.49
N TRP A 295 5.18 -8.62 -19.74
CA TRP A 295 4.12 -7.61 -19.84
C TRP A 295 3.29 -7.91 -21.09
N ARG A 296 2.00 -8.16 -20.91
CA ARG A 296 1.05 -8.35 -22.01
C ARG A 296 -0.03 -7.26 -21.95
N TRP A 297 -0.88 -7.23 -22.96
CA TRP A 297 -1.96 -6.25 -23.06
C TRP A 297 -2.85 -6.15 -21.79
N PRO A 298 -3.22 -7.25 -21.10
CA PRO A 298 -4.04 -7.13 -19.88
C PRO A 298 -3.33 -6.44 -18.71
N GLU A 299 -2.02 -6.64 -18.55
CA GLU A 299 -1.22 -5.93 -17.55
C GLU A 299 -1.18 -4.44 -17.84
N LEU A 300 -1.00 -4.06 -19.13
CA LEU A 300 -1.04 -2.66 -19.56
C LEU A 300 -2.43 -2.04 -19.38
N ALA A 301 -3.50 -2.79 -19.64
CA ALA A 301 -4.87 -2.32 -19.44
C ALA A 301 -5.18 -2.04 -17.95
N VAL A 302 -4.75 -2.91 -17.04
CA VAL A 302 -4.88 -2.69 -15.59
C VAL A 302 -4.06 -1.47 -15.15
N LEU A 303 -2.82 -1.35 -15.62
CA LEU A 303 -1.98 -0.20 -15.34
C LEU A 303 -2.61 1.10 -15.84
N ALA A 304 -3.03 1.14 -17.11
CA ALA A 304 -3.65 2.30 -17.72
C ALA A 304 -4.96 2.69 -17.02
N SER A 305 -5.78 1.71 -16.63
CA SER A 305 -6.99 1.97 -15.85
C SER A 305 -6.68 2.62 -14.50
N GLY A 306 -5.66 2.15 -13.79
CA GLY A 306 -5.19 2.75 -12.54
C GLY A 306 -4.79 4.21 -12.70
N VAL A 307 -3.91 4.48 -13.66
CA VAL A 307 -3.43 5.83 -13.96
C VAL A 307 -4.60 6.74 -14.36
N ALA A 308 -5.52 6.24 -15.19
CA ALA A 308 -6.70 6.99 -15.62
C ALA A 308 -7.64 7.32 -14.45
N VAL A 309 -7.83 6.41 -13.50
CA VAL A 309 -8.62 6.66 -12.27
C VAL A 309 -8.00 7.77 -11.43
N GLY A 310 -6.69 7.69 -11.17
CA GLY A 310 -5.96 8.72 -10.42
C GLY A 310 -6.03 10.09 -11.10
N ALA A 311 -5.82 10.12 -12.43
CA ALA A 311 -5.91 11.34 -13.23
C ALA A 311 -7.33 11.94 -13.24
N THR A 312 -8.36 11.09 -13.33
CA THR A 312 -9.76 11.52 -13.30
C THR A 312 -10.12 12.07 -11.93
N GLY A 313 -9.69 11.42 -10.84
CA GLY A 313 -9.90 11.93 -9.48
C GLY A 313 -9.24 13.29 -9.25
N TRP A 314 -8.01 13.47 -9.73
CA TRP A 314 -7.33 14.77 -9.71
C TRP A 314 -8.02 15.83 -10.59
N TRP A 315 -8.55 15.44 -11.75
CA TRP A 315 -9.29 16.35 -12.61
C TRP A 315 -10.62 16.79 -11.96
N ILE A 316 -11.35 15.87 -11.31
CA ILE A 316 -12.58 16.18 -10.57
C ILE A 316 -12.28 17.18 -9.44
N SER A 317 -11.21 16.98 -8.67
CA SER A 317 -10.86 17.89 -7.56
C SER A 317 -10.48 19.30 -8.01
N ARG A 318 -9.97 19.46 -9.24
CA ARG A 318 -9.61 20.75 -9.83
C ARG A 318 -10.78 21.46 -10.52
N ASN A 319 -11.65 20.73 -11.21
CA ASN A 319 -12.66 21.31 -12.10
C ASN A 319 -14.09 21.24 -11.54
N GLN A 320 -14.34 20.35 -10.58
CA GLN A 320 -15.65 20.10 -9.97
C GLN A 320 -15.51 20.05 -8.44
N VAL A 321 -15.06 21.16 -7.85
CA VAL A 321 -14.77 21.27 -6.41
C VAL A 321 -15.98 20.88 -5.55
N GLU A 322 -17.19 21.30 -5.94
CA GLU A 322 -18.45 20.95 -5.23
C GLU A 322 -18.75 19.44 -5.25
N VAL A 323 -18.31 18.74 -6.30
CA VAL A 323 -18.46 17.28 -6.40
C VAL A 323 -17.37 16.58 -5.60
N ALA A 324 -16.13 17.08 -5.63
CA ALA A 324 -15.00 16.50 -4.92
C ALA A 324 -15.10 16.69 -3.40
N TYR A 325 -15.57 17.86 -2.96
CA TYR A 325 -15.66 18.31 -1.59
C TYR A 325 -17.07 18.86 -1.33
N PRO A 326 -18.08 17.98 -1.20
CA PRO A 326 -19.46 18.40 -1.01
C PRO A 326 -19.65 19.11 0.33
N ALA A 327 -20.56 20.07 0.35
CA ALA A 327 -21.01 20.71 1.58
C ALA A 327 -21.72 19.68 2.49
N LEU A 328 -21.67 19.91 3.80
CA LEU A 328 -22.17 18.96 4.81
C LEU A 328 -23.68 19.13 5.09
N ASP A 329 -24.26 20.23 4.64
CA ASP A 329 -25.67 20.61 4.78
C ASP A 329 -26.55 20.14 3.61
N ALA A 330 -25.95 19.62 2.54
CA ALA A 330 -26.64 19.15 1.35
C ALA A 330 -26.28 17.70 1.01
N PHE A 331 -27.12 17.05 0.20
CA PHE A 331 -26.83 15.71 -0.30
C PHE A 331 -25.65 15.75 -1.29
N PRO A 332 -24.62 14.88 -1.15
CA PRO A 332 -23.47 14.88 -2.04
C PRO A 332 -23.83 14.64 -3.51
N PRO A 333 -23.50 15.55 -4.45
CA PRO A 333 -23.77 15.35 -5.86
C PRO A 333 -22.83 14.30 -6.46
N VAL A 334 -23.28 13.64 -7.53
CA VAL A 334 -22.47 12.71 -8.34
C VAL A 334 -22.49 13.19 -9.78
N SER A 335 -21.31 13.44 -10.35
CA SER A 335 -21.18 13.85 -11.76
C SER A 335 -20.97 12.66 -12.69
N GLY A 336 -21.21 12.84 -13.99
CA GLY A 336 -20.86 11.84 -14.99
C GLY A 336 -19.37 11.46 -14.99
N ALA A 337 -18.49 12.39 -14.61
CA ALA A 337 -17.06 12.12 -14.46
C ALA A 337 -16.76 11.16 -13.28
N ALA A 338 -17.51 11.27 -12.18
CA ALA A 338 -17.41 10.34 -11.05
C ALA A 338 -17.87 8.93 -11.44
N LEU A 339 -18.92 8.81 -12.25
CA LEU A 339 -19.35 7.52 -12.80
C LEU A 339 -18.29 6.93 -13.75
N LEU A 340 -17.75 7.76 -14.65
CA LEU A 340 -16.68 7.38 -15.56
C LEU A 340 -15.42 6.90 -14.81
N LEU A 341 -15.08 7.54 -13.68
CA LEU A 341 -13.97 7.13 -12.82
C LEU A 341 -14.11 5.67 -12.37
N ALA A 342 -15.29 5.26 -11.92
CA ALA A 342 -15.49 3.87 -11.50
C ALA A 342 -15.56 2.89 -12.68
N VAL A 343 -16.12 3.31 -13.81
CA VAL A 343 -16.07 2.51 -15.05
C VAL A 343 -14.61 2.27 -15.44
N LEU A 344 -13.77 3.32 -15.49
CA LEU A 344 -12.34 3.20 -15.75
C LEU A 344 -11.68 2.23 -14.76
N ALA A 345 -11.98 2.34 -13.47
CA ALA A 345 -11.45 1.46 -12.44
C ALA A 345 -11.78 -0.02 -12.67
N LEU A 346 -12.90 -0.33 -13.31
CA LEU A 346 -13.34 -1.69 -13.65
C LEU A 346 -12.84 -2.20 -14.99
N LEU A 347 -12.71 -1.33 -16.01
CA LEU A 347 -12.41 -1.74 -17.39
C LEU A 347 -11.13 -2.59 -17.50
N GLY A 348 -10.04 -2.12 -16.90
CA GLY A 348 -8.77 -2.83 -16.91
C GLY A 348 -8.88 -4.22 -16.25
N PRO A 349 -9.27 -4.29 -14.97
CA PRO A 349 -9.44 -5.57 -14.26
C PRO A 349 -10.44 -6.54 -14.91
N LEU A 350 -11.53 -6.05 -15.50
CA LEU A 350 -12.50 -6.90 -16.20
C LEU A 350 -11.94 -7.47 -17.51
N ALA A 351 -11.07 -6.73 -18.20
CA ALA A 351 -10.38 -7.20 -19.40
C ALA A 351 -9.28 -8.24 -19.11
N THR A 352 -9.06 -8.64 -17.85
CA THR A 352 -8.02 -9.63 -17.49
C THR A 352 -8.49 -11.08 -17.59
N PRO A 353 -7.59 -12.04 -17.86
CA PRO A 353 -7.91 -13.46 -17.78
C PRO A 353 -8.28 -13.88 -16.35
N PRO A 354 -9.03 -14.99 -16.17
CA PRO A 354 -9.31 -15.52 -14.85
C PRO A 354 -8.01 -15.87 -14.10
N PRO A 355 -7.96 -15.66 -12.76
CA PRO A 355 -6.79 -16.02 -11.96
C PRO A 355 -6.59 -17.54 -11.97
N ARG A 356 -5.37 -18.00 -11.68
CA ARG A 356 -5.14 -19.44 -11.48
C ARG A 356 -5.75 -19.86 -10.15
N LEU A 357 -6.84 -20.61 -10.23
CA LEU A 357 -7.32 -21.39 -9.10
C LEU A 357 -6.41 -22.61 -9.00
N VAL A 358 -5.69 -22.74 -7.89
CA VAL A 358 -4.95 -23.98 -7.62
C VAL A 358 -6.02 -25.00 -7.31
N GLY A 359 -6.30 -25.90 -8.26
CA GLY A 359 -7.20 -27.01 -8.03
C GLY A 359 -6.74 -27.76 -6.78
N VAL A 360 -7.63 -27.91 -5.82
CA VAL A 360 -7.51 -28.92 -4.77
C VAL A 360 -7.51 -30.25 -5.51
N THR A 361 -6.33 -30.78 -5.81
CA THR A 361 -6.19 -32.22 -6.01
C THR A 361 -6.44 -32.83 -4.64
N ALA A 362 -7.68 -33.29 -4.43
CA ALA A 362 -8.02 -34.21 -3.36
C ALA A 362 -7.25 -35.52 -3.53
#